data_AF-A0A956PNN4-F1
#
_entry.id   AF-A0A956PNN4-F1
#
_cell.length_a   1.000
_cell.length_b   1.000
_cell.length_c   1.000
_cell.angle_alpha   90.00
_cell.angle_beta   90.00
_cell.angle_gamma   90.00
#
_symmetry.space_group_name_H-M   'P 1'
#
loop_
_entity.id
_entity.type
_entity.pdbx_description
1 polymer ?
#
loop_
_entity_poly.entity_id
_entity_poly.type
_entity_poly.pdbx_seq_one_letter_code
_entity_poly.pdbx_strand_id
1 'polypeptide(L)'
;MKPESQSGKFLNPTLLQEPSTALSLKKARQMLEQFSLSDFLHDLLGPSAGVVLQETYRYLHLGMLIPPGMTPALFRRLLAEIDYDDHVAIFQSEVMTLELCELTGRQSVPTTIYKAFRKPDPNGVRGIELFAPEAEAETVRNWIAQGVGAHLGIGLRSRGAVNRVTDLCASVGFKPPPFLKGRPALNTAEEILVFYLDGLVDSQALRLEFYHSLSECERARGQGLLP
;
A
#
# COMPACT_ATOMS: atom_id res chain seq x y z
N MET A 1 17.08 18.82 22.75
CA MET A 1 16.57 18.80 21.37
C MET A 1 15.73 17.56 21.21
N LYS A 2 14.42 17.70 20.95
CA LYS A 2 13.63 16.56 20.43
C LYS A 2 14.11 16.34 19.00
N PRO A 3 14.38 15.09 18.56
CA PRO A 3 14.67 14.84 17.16
C PRO A 3 13.50 15.36 16.33
N GLU A 4 13.79 16.12 15.27
CA GLU A 4 12.78 16.49 14.28
C GLU A 4 12.11 15.20 13.80
N SER A 5 10.79 15.11 13.91
CA SER A 5 10.09 13.91 13.51
C SER A 5 10.26 13.76 12.00
N GLN A 6 10.72 12.59 11.55
CA GLN A 6 10.85 12.29 10.13
C GLN A 6 9.48 12.01 9.47
N SER A 7 8.40 12.17 10.23
CA SER A 7 7.02 11.84 9.93
C SER A 7 6.53 12.44 8.60
N GLY A 8 6.83 13.72 8.36
CA GLY A 8 6.45 14.44 7.14
C GLY A 8 7.24 14.07 5.87
N LYS A 9 8.20 13.14 5.93
CA LYS A 9 8.94 12.63 4.75
C LYS A 9 8.43 11.29 4.24
N PHE A 10 7.56 10.63 5.01
CA PHE A 10 7.27 9.21 4.77
C PHE A 10 6.47 8.95 3.51
N LEU A 11 5.66 9.90 3.02
CA LEU A 11 4.97 9.76 1.75
C LEU A 11 4.91 11.11 1.06
N ASN A 12 6.07 11.63 0.66
CA ASN A 12 6.10 12.85 -0.12
C ASN A 12 5.35 12.61 -1.44
N PRO A 13 4.26 13.34 -1.75
CA PRO A 13 3.51 13.18 -3.00
C PRO A 13 4.38 13.32 -4.26
N THR A 14 5.54 13.97 -4.16
CA THR A 14 6.51 14.06 -5.25
C THR A 14 7.17 12.71 -5.62
N LEU A 15 7.11 11.68 -4.76
CA LEU A 15 7.45 10.30 -5.13
C LEU A 15 6.55 9.77 -6.25
N LEU A 16 5.32 10.30 -6.34
CA LEU A 16 4.31 9.90 -7.31
C LEU A 16 4.34 10.79 -8.57
N GLN A 17 4.96 11.97 -8.53
CA GLN A 17 5.00 12.90 -9.67
C GLN A 17 6.12 12.60 -10.68
N GLU A 18 6.84 11.50 -10.51
CA GLU A 18 7.95 11.14 -11.40
C GLU A 18 7.45 10.60 -12.75
N PRO A 19 8.00 11.07 -13.88
CA PRO A 19 7.53 10.66 -15.21
C PRO A 19 7.93 9.24 -15.61
N SER A 20 8.78 8.56 -14.82
CA SER A 20 9.31 7.23 -15.14
C SER A 20 9.02 6.22 -14.04
N THR A 21 8.35 5.13 -14.39
CA THR A 21 8.09 4.00 -13.48
C THR A 21 9.37 3.43 -12.85
N ALA A 22 10.48 3.43 -13.59
CA ALA A 22 11.77 2.95 -13.08
C ALA A 22 12.28 3.82 -11.91
N LEU A 23 12.09 5.13 -12.00
CA LEU A 23 12.50 6.04 -10.94
C LEU A 23 11.56 5.93 -9.74
N SER A 24 10.24 5.84 -9.96
CA SER A 24 9.26 5.60 -8.90
C SER A 24 9.59 4.32 -8.12
N LEU A 25 9.94 3.24 -8.81
CA LEU A 25 10.35 1.97 -8.19
C LEU A 25 11.63 2.10 -7.35
N LYS A 26 12.64 2.80 -7.85
CA LYS A 26 13.88 3.04 -7.08
C LYS A 26 13.61 3.82 -5.80
N LYS A 27 12.78 4.86 -5.88
CA LYS A 27 12.43 5.65 -4.68
C LYS A 27 11.52 4.88 -3.73
N ALA A 28 10.57 4.10 -4.25
CA ALA A 28 9.71 3.21 -3.48
C ALA A 28 10.54 2.22 -2.65
N ARG A 29 11.52 1.56 -3.29
CA ARG A 29 12.50 0.72 -2.60
C ARG A 29 13.22 1.51 -1.50
N GLN A 30 13.86 2.62 -1.85
CA GLN A 30 14.63 3.41 -0.88
C GLN A 30 13.81 3.79 0.35
N MET A 31 12.57 4.24 0.13
CA MET A 31 11.63 4.54 1.19
C MET A 31 11.34 3.31 2.06
N LEU A 32 10.92 2.18 1.46
CA LEU A 32 10.58 0.96 2.20
C LEU A 32 11.76 0.38 3.00
N GLU A 33 12.98 0.50 2.48
CA GLU A 33 14.21 0.04 3.17
C GLU A 33 14.60 0.93 4.35
N GLN A 34 14.26 2.22 4.29
CA GLN A 34 14.53 3.18 5.37
C GLN A 34 13.38 3.30 6.35
N PHE A 35 12.21 2.73 6.02
CA PHE A 35 11.00 2.90 6.79
C PHE A 35 10.92 1.96 8.00
N SER A 36 10.77 2.55 9.18
CA SER A 36 10.45 1.85 10.41
C SER A 36 8.95 1.91 10.68
N LEU A 37 8.25 0.78 10.48
CA LEU A 37 6.82 0.69 10.77
C LEU A 37 6.50 0.98 12.24
N SER A 38 7.41 0.58 13.15
CA SER A 38 7.25 0.83 14.58
C SER A 38 7.27 2.33 14.89
N ASP A 39 8.28 3.04 14.39
CA ASP A 39 8.42 4.48 14.65
C ASP A 39 7.27 5.26 14.01
N PHE A 40 6.91 4.90 12.76
CA PHE A 40 5.77 5.49 12.09
C PHE A 40 4.46 5.31 12.87
N LEU A 41 4.16 4.10 13.34
CA LEU A 41 2.93 3.86 14.10
C LEU A 41 2.96 4.57 15.46
N HIS A 42 4.12 4.67 16.11
CA HIS A 42 4.26 5.42 17.36
C HIS A 42 4.04 6.92 17.17
N ASP A 43 4.57 7.50 16.10
CA ASP A 43 4.32 8.90 15.74
C ASP A 43 2.83 9.12 15.44
N LEU A 44 2.20 8.20 14.72
CA LEU A 44 0.81 8.32 14.28
C LEU A 44 -0.21 8.09 15.40
N LEU A 45 -0.04 7.02 16.18
CA LEU A 45 -1.03 6.48 17.12
C LEU A 45 -0.62 6.65 18.59
N GLY A 46 0.60 7.12 18.85
CA GLY A 46 1.12 7.29 20.21
C GLY A 46 1.08 5.98 21.01
N PRO A 47 0.46 5.95 22.21
CA PRO A 47 0.38 4.77 23.05
C PRO A 47 -0.33 3.57 22.38
N SER A 48 -1.24 3.82 21.45
CA SER A 48 -2.03 2.77 20.78
C SER A 48 -1.25 2.00 19.72
N ALA A 49 -0.06 2.48 19.33
CA ALA A 49 0.78 1.84 18.32
C ALA A 49 1.14 0.38 18.65
N GLY A 50 1.36 0.09 19.94
CA GLY A 50 1.70 -1.26 20.40
C GLY A 50 0.61 -2.28 20.09
N VAL A 51 -0.67 -1.87 20.13
CA VAL A 51 -1.79 -2.74 19.79
C VAL A 51 -1.75 -3.08 18.30
N VAL A 52 -1.57 -2.07 17.44
CA VAL A 52 -1.48 -2.30 15.98
C VAL A 52 -0.29 -3.19 15.65
N LEU A 53 0.89 -2.92 16.24
CA LEU A 53 2.10 -3.71 16.00
C LEU A 53 1.93 -5.20 16.33
N GLN A 54 1.22 -5.53 17.41
CA GLN A 54 0.92 -6.92 17.79
C GLN A 54 0.01 -7.63 16.78
N GLU A 55 -0.84 -6.88 16.09
CA GLU A 55 -1.76 -7.40 15.07
C GLU A 55 -1.09 -7.56 13.70
N THR A 56 0.07 -6.93 13.48
CA THR A 56 0.79 -7.04 12.21
C THR A 56 1.66 -8.29 12.13
N TYR A 57 1.85 -8.83 10.93
CA TYR A 57 2.92 -9.80 10.65
C TYR A 57 4.15 -9.15 9.98
N ARG A 58 4.33 -7.84 10.21
CA ARG A 58 5.43 -7.02 9.70
C ARG A 58 5.57 -7.01 8.17
N TYR A 59 4.46 -7.24 7.46
CA TYR A 59 4.41 -6.94 6.04
C TYR A 59 4.06 -5.48 5.84
N LEU A 60 4.86 -4.81 5.01
CA LEU A 60 4.68 -3.43 4.62
C LEU A 60 4.79 -3.30 3.11
N HIS A 61 3.85 -2.63 2.45
CA HIS A 61 3.99 -2.28 1.05
C HIS A 61 3.70 -0.82 0.74
N LEU A 62 4.18 -0.39 -0.42
CA LEU A 62 3.82 0.88 -1.03
C LEU A 62 3.01 0.60 -2.30
N GLY A 63 1.77 1.06 -2.33
CA GLY A 63 0.91 1.01 -3.51
C GLY A 63 0.91 2.35 -4.24
N MET A 64 0.90 2.33 -5.57
CA MET A 64 0.81 3.54 -6.40
C MET A 64 0.29 3.27 -7.82
N LEU A 65 -0.41 4.24 -8.40
CA LEU A 65 -0.68 4.23 -9.85
C LEU A 65 0.61 4.44 -10.64
N ILE A 66 0.65 3.89 -11.85
CA ILE A 66 1.77 4.07 -12.78
C ILE A 66 1.30 4.54 -14.16
N PRO A 67 2.17 5.22 -14.92
CA PRO A 67 1.86 5.60 -16.29
C PRO A 67 1.50 4.38 -17.17
N PRO A 68 0.71 4.58 -18.25
CA PRO A 68 0.38 3.51 -19.17
C PRO A 68 1.60 2.88 -19.84
N GLY A 69 1.43 1.65 -20.34
CA GLY A 69 2.48 0.91 -21.05
C GLY A 69 3.21 -0.11 -20.19
N MET A 70 2.77 -0.32 -18.94
CA MET A 70 3.27 -1.43 -18.13
C MET A 70 2.88 -2.78 -18.74
N THR A 71 3.86 -3.67 -18.80
CA THR A 71 3.68 -5.06 -19.22
C THR A 71 4.38 -6.00 -18.24
N PRO A 72 3.99 -7.29 -18.17
CA PRO A 72 4.68 -8.26 -17.30
C PRO A 72 6.20 -8.34 -17.53
N ALA A 73 6.64 -8.23 -18.78
CA ALA A 73 8.06 -8.27 -19.14
C ALA A 73 8.80 -7.01 -18.67
N LEU A 74 8.22 -5.82 -18.89
CA LEU A 74 8.76 -4.57 -18.39
C LEU A 74 8.85 -4.58 -16.86
N PHE A 75 7.79 -5.04 -16.19
CA PHE A 75 7.74 -5.11 -14.73
C PHE A 75 8.89 -5.96 -14.18
N ARG A 76 9.04 -7.20 -14.67
CA ARG A 76 10.13 -8.10 -14.22
C ARG A 76 11.51 -7.49 -14.45
N ARG A 77 11.74 -6.85 -15.61
CA ARG A 77 13.01 -6.18 -15.88
C ARG A 77 13.29 -5.07 -14.87
N LEU A 78 12.30 -4.24 -14.57
CA LEU A 78 12.45 -3.14 -13.62
C LEU A 78 12.68 -3.65 -12.18
N LEU A 79 12.03 -4.74 -11.78
CA LEU A 79 12.25 -5.36 -10.47
C LEU A 79 13.67 -5.91 -10.31
N ALA A 80 14.22 -6.54 -11.36
CA ALA A 80 15.60 -7.03 -11.36
C ALA A 80 16.63 -5.90 -11.19
N GLU A 81 16.34 -4.68 -11.66
CA GLU A 81 17.20 -3.51 -11.45
C GLU A 81 17.20 -3.02 -9.98
N ILE A 82 16.22 -3.44 -9.18
CA ILE A 82 16.05 -3.00 -7.79
C ILE A 82 16.05 -4.15 -6.79
N ASP A 83 16.39 -5.37 -7.19
CA ASP A 83 16.47 -6.57 -6.33
C ASP A 83 15.15 -6.87 -5.57
N TYR A 84 13.99 -6.72 -6.24
CA TYR A 84 12.65 -6.96 -5.67
C TYR A 84 11.88 -8.08 -6.39
N ASP A 85 12.58 -8.99 -7.06
CA ASP A 85 12.00 -10.02 -7.92
C ASP A 85 11.86 -11.41 -7.26
N ASP A 86 12.08 -11.52 -5.95
CA ASP A 86 11.92 -12.78 -5.19
C ASP A 86 10.52 -13.39 -5.36
N HIS A 87 9.50 -12.54 -5.35
CA HIS A 87 8.13 -12.93 -5.58
C HIS A 87 7.38 -11.88 -6.41
N VAL A 88 6.69 -12.36 -7.44
CA VAL A 88 5.98 -11.52 -8.41
C VAL A 88 4.58 -12.08 -8.63
N ALA A 89 3.58 -11.23 -8.51
CA ALA A 89 2.18 -11.55 -8.80
C ALA A 89 1.58 -10.47 -9.71
N ILE A 90 0.72 -10.89 -10.64
CA ILE A 90 0.03 -10.00 -11.57
C ILE A 90 -1.42 -10.46 -11.66
N PHE A 91 -2.36 -9.60 -11.29
CA PHE A 91 -3.78 -9.94 -11.20
C PHE A 91 -4.65 -8.68 -11.33
N GLN A 92 -5.97 -8.84 -11.52
CA GLN A 92 -6.90 -7.71 -11.59
C GLN A 92 -7.23 -7.19 -10.18
N SER A 93 -7.29 -5.87 -10.03
CA SER A 93 -7.71 -5.21 -8.80
C SER A 93 -9.19 -4.91 -8.83
N GLU A 94 -9.96 -5.58 -7.97
CA GLU A 94 -11.36 -5.21 -7.75
C GLU A 94 -11.48 -3.85 -7.02
N VAL A 95 -10.55 -3.58 -6.11
CA VAL A 95 -10.65 -2.42 -5.21
C VAL A 95 -10.21 -1.12 -5.88
N MET A 96 -9.11 -1.16 -6.66
CA MET A 96 -8.71 0.01 -7.45
C MET A 96 -9.69 0.27 -8.60
N THR A 97 -10.22 -0.79 -9.21
CA THR A 97 -11.31 -0.64 -10.21
C THR A 97 -12.52 0.05 -9.58
N LEU A 98 -12.93 -0.34 -8.38
CA LEU A 98 -14.03 0.30 -7.65
C LEU A 98 -13.75 1.79 -7.37
N GLU A 99 -12.57 2.12 -6.87
CA GLU A 99 -12.16 3.51 -6.59
C GLU A 99 -12.23 4.37 -7.86
N LEU A 100 -11.65 3.89 -8.97
CA LEU A 100 -11.59 4.65 -10.21
C LEU A 100 -12.96 4.76 -10.89
N CYS A 101 -13.83 3.75 -10.78
CA CYS A 101 -15.21 3.84 -11.24
C CYS A 101 -15.98 4.93 -10.49
N GLU A 102 -15.89 4.96 -9.15
CA GLU A 102 -16.54 5.98 -8.32
C GLU A 102 -16.01 7.37 -8.66
N LEU A 103 -14.69 7.52 -8.79
CA LEU A 103 -14.04 8.80 -9.10
C LEU A 103 -14.47 9.36 -10.46
N THR A 104 -14.74 8.50 -11.44
CA THR A 104 -15.01 8.90 -12.83
C THR A 104 -16.48 8.88 -13.22
N GLY A 105 -17.34 8.28 -12.39
CA GLY A 105 -18.72 7.96 -12.76
C GLY A 105 -18.83 6.93 -13.90
N ARG A 106 -17.75 6.23 -14.24
CA ARG A 106 -17.75 5.19 -15.29
C ARG A 106 -18.19 3.85 -14.70
N GLN A 107 -18.75 3.01 -15.56
CA GLN A 107 -19.15 1.65 -15.18
C GLN A 107 -17.95 0.74 -14.90
N SER A 108 -16.85 0.91 -15.64
CA SER A 108 -15.67 0.08 -15.50
C SER A 108 -14.40 0.86 -15.85
N VAL A 109 -13.39 0.74 -15.00
CA VAL A 109 -12.00 1.10 -15.25
C VAL A 109 -11.13 -0.08 -14.80
N PRO A 110 -11.02 -1.14 -15.63
CA PRO A 110 -10.23 -2.31 -15.28
C PRO A 110 -8.82 -1.90 -14.88
N THR A 111 -8.32 -2.48 -13.79
CA THR A 111 -7.01 -2.11 -13.25
C THR A 111 -6.20 -3.35 -12.92
N THR A 112 -5.05 -3.49 -13.55
CA THR A 112 -4.11 -4.58 -13.25
C THR A 112 -3.18 -4.18 -12.11
N ILE A 113 -3.01 -5.05 -11.12
CA ILE A 113 -1.95 -4.96 -10.12
C ILE A 113 -0.71 -5.70 -10.62
N TYR A 114 0.42 -5.04 -10.50
CA TYR A 114 1.75 -5.62 -10.59
C TYR A 114 2.36 -5.57 -9.19
N LYS A 115 2.38 -6.70 -8.50
CA LYS A 115 2.83 -6.83 -7.12
C LYS A 115 4.17 -7.54 -7.07
N ALA A 116 5.06 -7.04 -6.23
CA ALA A 116 6.32 -7.70 -5.94
C ALA A 116 6.73 -7.51 -4.49
N PHE A 117 7.43 -8.47 -3.92
CA PHE A 117 8.04 -8.33 -2.61
C PHE A 117 9.34 -9.11 -2.54
N ARG A 118 10.29 -8.56 -1.79
CA ARG A 118 11.57 -9.22 -1.49
C ARG A 118 11.38 -10.31 -0.45
N LYS A 119 12.35 -11.21 -0.38
CA LYS A 119 12.48 -12.19 0.68
C LYS A 119 12.46 -11.48 2.05
N PRO A 120 11.81 -12.07 3.06
CA PRO A 120 11.78 -11.46 4.38
C PRO A 120 13.17 -11.27 4.99
N ASP A 121 13.29 -10.23 5.80
CA ASP A 121 14.44 -9.95 6.65
C ASP A 121 13.99 -9.75 8.11
N PRO A 122 14.89 -9.40 9.05
CA PRO A 122 14.51 -9.14 10.45
C PRO A 122 13.45 -8.03 10.65
N ASN A 123 13.32 -7.12 9.68
CA ASN A 123 12.34 -6.03 9.67
C ASN A 123 11.00 -6.44 9.03
N GLY A 124 10.89 -7.66 8.51
CA GLY A 124 9.68 -8.26 7.97
C GLY A 124 9.70 -8.36 6.44
N VAL A 125 8.52 -8.22 5.82
CA VAL A 125 8.36 -8.27 4.37
C VAL A 125 8.19 -6.85 3.83
N ARG A 126 8.80 -6.55 2.70
CA ARG A 126 8.67 -5.27 1.99
C ARG A 126 8.18 -5.52 0.57
N GLY A 127 7.07 -4.89 0.22
CA GLY A 127 6.41 -5.06 -1.06
C GLY A 127 6.16 -3.75 -1.79
N ILE A 128 5.98 -3.84 -3.10
CA ILE A 128 5.53 -2.75 -3.96
C ILE A 128 4.34 -3.26 -4.75
N GLU A 129 3.30 -2.43 -4.85
CA GLU A 129 2.13 -2.67 -5.67
C GLU A 129 1.97 -1.53 -6.68
N LEU A 130 1.97 -1.85 -7.98
CA LEU A 130 1.75 -0.89 -9.04
C LEU A 130 0.38 -1.12 -9.67
N PHE A 131 -0.45 -0.09 -9.73
CA PHE A 131 -1.76 -0.11 -10.34
C PHE A 131 -1.68 0.44 -11.76
N ALA A 132 -2.01 -0.39 -12.76
CA ALA A 132 -2.05 -0.02 -14.17
C ALA A 132 -3.51 -0.03 -14.66
N PRO A 133 -4.21 1.12 -14.60
CA PRO A 133 -5.58 1.22 -15.08
C PRO A 133 -5.65 1.26 -16.60
N GLU A 134 -6.71 0.69 -17.16
CA GLU A 134 -7.07 0.79 -18.57
C GLU A 134 -7.81 2.12 -18.81
N ALA A 135 -7.05 3.21 -18.95
CA ALA A 135 -7.56 4.56 -19.18
C ALA A 135 -6.60 5.40 -20.05
N GLU A 136 -7.11 6.53 -20.54
CA GLU A 136 -6.34 7.48 -21.34
C GLU A 136 -5.13 8.02 -20.57
N ALA A 137 -4.00 8.15 -21.26
CA ALA A 137 -2.73 8.44 -20.60
C ALA A 137 -2.71 9.77 -19.83
N GLU A 138 -3.40 10.78 -20.35
CA GLU A 138 -3.55 12.06 -19.67
C GLU A 138 -4.39 11.93 -18.39
N THR A 139 -5.47 11.16 -18.44
CA THR A 139 -6.32 10.88 -17.28
C THR A 139 -5.53 10.17 -16.18
N VAL A 140 -4.75 9.13 -16.55
CA VAL A 140 -3.92 8.40 -15.59
C VAL A 140 -2.86 9.30 -14.96
N ARG A 141 -2.19 10.15 -15.75
CA ARG A 141 -1.23 11.13 -15.23
C ARG A 141 -1.87 12.12 -14.25
N ASN A 142 -3.08 12.56 -14.53
CA ASN A 142 -3.81 13.46 -13.62
C ASN A 142 -4.15 12.77 -12.28
N TRP A 143 -4.56 11.50 -12.30
CA TRP A 143 -4.79 10.72 -11.08
C TRP A 143 -3.51 10.51 -10.27
N ILE A 144 -2.42 10.19 -10.94
CA ILE A 144 -1.10 10.07 -10.31
C ILE A 144 -0.70 11.38 -9.63
N ALA A 145 -0.87 12.52 -10.30
CA ALA A 145 -0.55 13.84 -9.74
C ALA A 145 -1.43 14.20 -8.52
N GLN A 146 -2.65 13.68 -8.46
CA GLN A 146 -3.58 13.81 -7.32
C GLN A 146 -3.30 12.79 -6.20
N GLY A 147 -2.38 11.86 -6.38
CA GLY A 147 -2.07 10.80 -5.40
C GLY A 147 -3.13 9.72 -5.31
N VAL A 148 -3.98 9.56 -6.33
CA VAL A 148 -5.02 8.51 -6.35
C VAL A 148 -4.37 7.13 -6.26
N GLY A 149 -4.96 6.28 -5.41
CA GLY A 149 -4.49 4.92 -5.16
C GLY A 149 -3.14 4.80 -4.45
N ALA A 150 -2.45 5.90 -4.15
CA ALA A 150 -1.20 5.84 -3.41
C ALA A 150 -1.45 5.57 -1.92
N HIS A 151 -0.75 4.61 -1.34
CA HIS A 151 -0.95 4.22 0.06
C HIS A 151 0.22 3.46 0.66
N LEU A 152 0.30 3.46 1.98
CA LEU A 152 1.14 2.55 2.76
C LEU A 152 0.30 1.39 3.28
N GLY A 153 0.60 0.17 2.84
CA GLY A 153 -0.13 -1.03 3.23
C GLY A 153 0.55 -1.86 4.29
N ILE A 154 -0.25 -2.36 5.23
CA ILE A 154 0.20 -3.05 6.44
C ILE A 154 -0.56 -4.36 6.56
N GLY A 155 0.18 -5.47 6.54
CA GLY A 155 -0.37 -6.81 6.65
C GLY A 155 -0.73 -7.20 8.09
N LEU A 156 -1.97 -7.68 8.27
CA LEU A 156 -2.55 -8.08 9.55
C LEU A 156 -2.75 -9.60 9.68
N ARG A 157 -2.52 -10.11 10.90
CA ARG A 157 -2.54 -11.55 11.24
C ARG A 157 -3.92 -12.20 11.15
N SER A 158 -4.99 -11.40 11.20
CA SER A 158 -6.35 -11.93 11.19
C SER A 158 -7.34 -10.94 10.58
N ARG A 159 -8.46 -11.46 10.06
CA ARG A 159 -9.59 -10.62 9.62
C ARG A 159 -10.13 -9.73 10.74
N GLY A 160 -10.18 -10.25 11.97
CA GLY A 160 -10.67 -9.49 13.14
C GLY A 160 -9.77 -8.33 13.52
N ALA A 161 -8.49 -8.38 13.18
CA ALA A 161 -7.55 -7.29 13.38
C ALA A 161 -7.88 -6.07 12.52
N VAL A 162 -8.41 -6.26 11.31
CA VAL A 162 -8.76 -5.15 10.41
C VAL A 162 -9.68 -4.17 11.13
N ASN A 163 -10.78 -4.67 11.70
CA ASN A 163 -11.73 -3.81 12.42
C ASN A 163 -11.08 -3.10 13.63
N ARG A 164 -10.33 -3.84 14.45
CA ARG A 164 -9.68 -3.26 15.65
C ARG A 164 -8.71 -2.13 15.29
N VAL A 165 -7.88 -2.35 14.27
CA VAL A 165 -6.90 -1.36 13.81
C VAL A 165 -7.59 -0.16 13.17
N THR A 166 -8.65 -0.39 12.40
CA THR A 166 -9.47 0.69 11.83
C THR A 166 -10.05 1.60 12.91
N ASP A 167 -10.60 1.04 13.99
CA ASP A 167 -11.15 1.82 15.11
C ASP A 167 -10.07 2.68 15.80
N LEU A 168 -8.86 2.14 15.97
CA LEU A 168 -7.74 2.87 16.54
C LEU A 168 -7.31 4.04 15.65
N CYS A 169 -7.18 3.81 14.34
CA CYS A 169 -6.85 4.89 13.40
C CYS A 169 -7.96 5.94 13.32
N ALA A 170 -9.24 5.56 13.44
CA ALA A 170 -10.35 6.50 13.50
C ALA A 170 -10.25 7.46 14.70
N SER A 171 -9.70 7.01 15.83
CA SER A 171 -9.48 7.85 17.02
C SER A 171 -8.48 8.99 16.80
N VAL A 172 -7.61 8.88 15.79
CA VAL A 172 -6.65 9.93 15.38
C VAL A 172 -7.05 10.64 14.09
N GLY A 173 -8.33 10.54 13.70
CA GLY A 173 -8.91 11.32 12.62
C GLY A 173 -8.83 10.71 11.22
N PHE A 174 -8.32 9.47 11.08
CA PHE A 174 -8.37 8.76 9.81
C PHE A 174 -9.79 8.27 9.52
N LYS A 175 -10.22 8.31 8.26
CA LYS A 175 -11.59 7.98 7.85
C LYS A 175 -11.59 7.10 6.60
N PRO A 176 -12.55 6.18 6.45
CA PRO A 176 -12.64 5.39 5.22
C PRO A 176 -12.92 6.31 4.03
N PRO A 177 -12.26 6.07 2.87
CA PRO A 177 -12.59 6.78 1.66
C PRO A 177 -14.04 6.50 1.23
N PRO A 178 -14.70 7.44 0.53
CA PRO A 178 -16.12 7.32 0.16
C PRO A 178 -16.45 6.03 -0.61
N PHE A 179 -15.56 5.57 -1.50
CA PHE A 179 -15.80 4.40 -2.34
C PHE A 179 -15.97 3.10 -1.53
N LEU A 180 -15.44 3.02 -0.31
CA LEU A 180 -15.60 1.86 0.58
C LEU A 180 -16.94 1.84 1.32
N LYS A 181 -17.68 2.96 1.38
CA LYS A 181 -18.96 3.08 2.12
C LYS A 181 -18.87 2.55 3.56
N GLY A 182 -17.71 2.76 4.19
CA GLY A 182 -17.43 2.35 5.57
C GLY A 182 -17.26 0.85 5.81
N ARG A 183 -17.05 0.04 4.77
CA ARG A 183 -16.87 -1.42 4.91
C ARG A 183 -15.55 -1.90 4.28
N PRO A 184 -14.95 -2.98 4.81
CA PRO A 184 -13.83 -3.63 4.14
C PRO A 184 -14.24 -4.10 2.74
N ALA A 185 -13.33 -3.95 1.78
CA ALA A 185 -13.46 -4.55 0.46
C ALA A 185 -12.80 -5.93 0.45
N LEU A 186 -13.30 -6.81 -0.41
CA LEU A 186 -12.66 -8.08 -0.73
C LEU A 186 -12.00 -7.94 -2.09
N ASN A 187 -10.79 -8.45 -2.25
CA ASN A 187 -10.21 -8.76 -3.55
C ASN A 187 -10.23 -10.29 -3.71
N THR A 188 -11.16 -10.79 -4.52
CA THR A 188 -11.39 -12.23 -4.66
C THR A 188 -10.21 -12.96 -5.32
N ALA A 189 -9.45 -12.29 -6.18
CA ALA A 189 -8.33 -12.91 -6.90
C ALA A 189 -7.24 -13.46 -5.97
N GLU A 190 -7.07 -12.85 -4.80
CA GLU A 190 -6.05 -13.21 -3.80
C GLU A 190 -6.68 -13.52 -2.42
N GLU A 191 -8.02 -13.61 -2.36
CA GLU A 191 -8.80 -13.76 -1.12
C GLU A 191 -8.44 -12.73 -0.02
N ILE A 192 -8.09 -11.50 -0.43
CA ILE A 192 -7.61 -10.45 0.46
C ILE A 192 -8.80 -9.64 0.99
N LEU A 193 -8.89 -9.52 2.31
CA LEU A 193 -9.74 -8.52 2.95
C LEU A 193 -8.92 -7.25 3.16
N VAL A 194 -9.38 -6.12 2.62
CA VAL A 194 -8.67 -4.83 2.70
C VAL A 194 -9.57 -3.72 3.24
N PHE A 195 -8.98 -2.81 4.00
CA PHE A 195 -9.63 -1.59 4.47
C PHE A 195 -8.68 -0.41 4.30
N TYR A 196 -9.17 0.64 3.64
CA TYR A 196 -8.42 1.88 3.43
C TYR A 196 -8.88 2.96 4.41
N LEU A 197 -7.95 3.81 4.79
CA LEU A 197 -8.17 4.94 5.69
C LEU A 197 -7.37 6.15 5.21
N ASP A 198 -8.07 7.26 4.99
CA ASP A 198 -7.52 8.55 4.60
C ASP A 198 -7.39 9.47 5.82
N GLY A 199 -6.24 10.10 5.95
CA GLY A 199 -5.96 11.05 7.03
C GLY A 199 -4.87 12.05 6.65
N LEU A 200 -4.45 12.83 7.64
CA LEU A 200 -3.38 13.79 7.51
C LEU A 200 -2.26 13.47 8.49
N VAL A 201 -1.02 13.53 8.04
CA VAL A 201 0.19 13.51 8.87
C VAL A 201 1.00 14.74 8.51
N ASP A 202 1.28 15.61 9.49
CA ASP A 202 1.98 16.89 9.27
C ASP A 202 1.36 17.74 8.13
N SER A 203 0.02 17.75 8.06
CA SER A 203 -0.76 18.42 7.00
C SER A 203 -0.62 17.82 5.59
N GLN A 204 0.04 16.68 5.43
CA GLN A 204 0.12 15.94 4.17
C GLN A 204 -0.91 14.82 4.15
N ALA A 205 -1.54 14.61 2.99
CA ALA A 205 -2.48 13.51 2.78
C ALA A 205 -1.76 12.17 2.87
N LEU A 206 -2.34 11.25 3.65
CA LEU A 206 -1.86 9.90 3.81
C LEU A 206 -3.03 8.93 3.71
N ARG A 207 -2.88 7.91 2.86
CA ARG A 207 -3.74 6.74 2.87
C ARG A 207 -3.00 5.55 3.47
N LEU A 208 -3.66 4.91 4.41
CA LEU A 208 -3.26 3.62 4.98
C LEU A 208 -4.12 2.52 4.40
N GLU A 209 -3.49 1.39 4.11
CA GLU A 209 -4.17 0.14 3.81
C GLU A 209 -3.90 -0.85 4.94
N PHE A 210 -4.95 -1.41 5.50
CA PHE A 210 -4.86 -2.55 6.39
C PHE A 210 -5.49 -3.75 5.72
N TYR A 211 -4.74 -4.84 5.63
CA TYR A 211 -5.23 -5.98 4.88
C TYR A 211 -4.85 -7.31 5.52
N HIS A 212 -5.66 -8.32 5.25
CA HIS A 212 -5.43 -9.70 5.68
C HIS A 212 -5.56 -10.65 4.48
N SER A 213 -4.54 -11.49 4.32
CA SER A 213 -4.50 -12.59 3.36
C SER A 213 -4.15 -13.88 4.09
N LEU A 214 -4.96 -14.93 3.89
CA LEU A 214 -4.67 -16.24 4.46
C LEU A 214 -3.38 -16.82 3.87
N SER A 215 -3.21 -16.72 2.55
CA SER A 215 -2.04 -17.24 1.83
C SER A 215 -0.75 -16.54 2.23
N GLU A 216 -0.78 -15.22 2.44
CA GLU A 216 0.40 -14.49 2.94
C GLU A 216 0.70 -14.81 4.41
N CYS A 217 -0.32 -15.03 5.25
CA CYS A 217 -0.10 -15.48 6.62
C CYS A 217 0.52 -16.89 6.67
N GLU A 218 0.08 -17.83 5.83
CA GLU A 218 0.67 -19.16 5.73
C GLU A 218 2.12 -19.10 5.25
N ARG A 219 2.41 -18.26 4.25
CA ARG A 219 3.77 -18.01 3.77
C ARG A 219 4.66 -17.42 4.89
N ALA A 220 4.14 -16.44 5.62
CA ALA A 220 4.84 -15.82 6.73
C ALA A 220 5.15 -16.83 7.86
N ARG A 221 4.25 -17.78 8.15
CA ARG A 221 4.53 -18.90 9.07
C ARG A 221 5.64 -19.82 8.54
N GLY A 222 5.58 -20.19 7.26
CA GLY A 222 6.63 -20.98 6.61
C GLY A 222 8.01 -20.31 6.63
N GLN A 223 8.04 -18.98 6.78
CA GLN A 223 9.25 -18.15 6.87
C GLN A 223 9.64 -17.78 8.32
N GLY A 224 8.90 -18.25 9.33
CA GLY A 224 9.17 -17.96 10.75
C GLY A 224 8.86 -16.53 11.19
N LEU A 225 8.12 -15.76 10.39
CA LEU A 225 7.67 -14.40 10.75
C LEU A 225 6.42 -14.42 11.65
N LEU A 226 5.68 -15.53 11.60
CA LEU A 226 4.53 -15.79 12.44
C LEU A 226 4.74 -17.09 13.22
N PRO A 227 4.25 -17.15 14.47
CA PRO A 227 4.20 -18.38 15.24
C PRO A 227 3.23 -19.40 14.64
#